data_AF-A0A945SU21-F1
#
_entry.id   AF-A0A945SU21-F1
#
_cell.length_a   1.000
_cell.length_b   1.000
_cell.length_c   1.000
_cell.angle_alpha   90.00
_cell.angle_beta   90.00
_cell.angle_gamma   90.00
#
_symmetry.space_group_name_H-M   'P 1'
#
loop_
_entity.id
_entity.type
_entity.pdbx_description
1 polymer ?
#
loop_
_entity_poly.entity_id
_entity_poly.type
_entity_poly.pdbx_seq_one_letter_code
_entity_poly.pdbx_strand_id
1 'polypeptide(L)'
;LKIKESGYPLDIIHGYTVPVDSAVETATLLMDLPKKSLADLENVVRQRRMSMPLTGLLLNELTDRTKPATVTFSAVGVREGYVYGHMPRDQIADDPLAAATSAFAERESRFNKTDEALLQWLSPVLSVENRRRRRLQLAVCALSDIAWRDHPDYRASFAFDRTIEYPFFGIDHMERAFIALTIYLRYGGKPSDKRVSHIGSLLSKRAIRRAETLGFGLRLAYRISGGNPGLLEQSRLEIKDDQLSLILPGGGAAPMHERVARSFERLCQARKIKMGPITEAK
;
A
#
# COMPACT_ATOMS: atom_id res chain seq x y z
N LEU A 1 13.85 -17.85 -7.14
CA LEU A 1 15.23 -17.65 -7.64
C LEU A 1 15.43 -16.19 -7.96
N LYS A 2 14.88 -15.66 -9.06
CA LYS A 2 15.04 -14.26 -9.46
C LYS A 2 14.76 -13.21 -8.37
N ILE A 3 13.64 -13.31 -7.64
CA ILE A 3 13.35 -12.41 -6.50
C ILE A 3 14.51 -12.37 -5.47
N LYS A 4 15.04 -13.54 -5.10
CA LYS A 4 16.12 -13.65 -4.11
C LYS A 4 17.47 -13.21 -4.68
N GLU A 5 17.77 -13.60 -5.92
CA GLU A 5 19.05 -13.33 -6.58
C GLU A 5 19.20 -11.86 -6.99
N SER A 6 18.11 -11.21 -7.42
CA SER A 6 18.16 -9.82 -7.89
C SER A 6 18.09 -8.79 -6.76
N GLY A 7 18.10 -9.23 -5.49
CA GLY A 7 17.87 -8.34 -4.34
C GLY A 7 16.51 -7.64 -4.39
N TYR A 8 15.49 -8.30 -4.97
CA TYR A 8 14.17 -7.69 -5.12
C TYR A 8 13.55 -7.43 -3.74
N PRO A 9 12.99 -6.24 -3.49
CA PRO A 9 12.69 -5.79 -2.13
C PRO A 9 11.45 -6.42 -1.48
N LEU A 10 10.70 -7.27 -2.20
CA LEU A 10 9.55 -8.02 -1.65
C LEU A 10 9.68 -9.51 -1.94
N ASP A 11 9.82 -10.33 -0.89
CA ASP A 11 9.77 -11.80 -0.99
C ASP A 11 8.32 -12.30 -1.01
N ILE A 12 7.52 -11.77 -1.93
CA ILE A 12 6.11 -12.13 -2.16
C ILE A 12 5.97 -12.49 -3.63
N ILE A 13 5.34 -13.63 -3.94
CA ILE A 13 5.20 -14.07 -5.34
C ILE A 13 3.93 -13.53 -6.00
N HIS A 14 2.84 -13.35 -5.25
CA HIS A 14 1.56 -12.90 -5.82
C HIS A 14 1.66 -11.45 -6.29
N GLY A 15 1.38 -11.21 -7.56
CA GLY A 15 1.46 -9.90 -8.18
C GLY A 15 2.88 -9.52 -8.62
N TYR A 16 3.88 -10.39 -8.42
CA TYR A 16 5.21 -10.19 -8.99
C TYR A 16 5.10 -10.21 -10.51
N THR A 17 5.52 -9.13 -11.16
CA THR A 17 5.38 -8.96 -12.61
C THR A 17 6.72 -8.61 -13.22
N VAL A 18 7.07 -9.28 -14.31
CA VAL A 18 8.32 -9.07 -15.04
C VAL A 18 8.05 -8.92 -16.55
N PRO A 19 8.91 -8.20 -17.29
CA PRO A 19 8.90 -8.25 -18.74
C PRO A 19 9.10 -9.68 -19.25
N VAL A 20 8.51 -10.00 -20.41
CA VAL A 20 8.59 -11.36 -20.98
C VAL A 20 10.03 -11.83 -21.16
N ASP A 21 10.95 -10.95 -21.61
CA ASP A 21 12.36 -11.31 -21.82
C ASP A 21 13.03 -11.79 -20.52
N SER A 22 12.69 -11.14 -19.40
CA SER A 22 13.19 -11.52 -18.07
C SER A 22 12.62 -12.87 -17.61
N ALA A 23 11.37 -13.19 -17.98
CA ALA A 23 10.77 -14.48 -17.71
C ALA A 23 11.43 -15.59 -18.56
N VAL A 24 11.66 -15.33 -19.85
CA VAL A 24 12.34 -16.24 -20.79
C VAL A 24 13.78 -16.52 -20.39
N GLU A 25 14.52 -15.48 -19.97
CA GLU A 25 15.88 -15.64 -19.41
C GLU A 25 15.88 -16.59 -18.21
N THR A 26 14.93 -16.41 -17.30
CA THR A 26 14.80 -17.27 -16.12
C THR A 26 14.41 -18.70 -16.49
N ALA A 27 13.49 -18.86 -17.43
CA ALA A 27 13.05 -20.16 -17.92
C ALA A 27 14.20 -20.92 -18.60
N THR A 28 15.00 -20.22 -19.40
CA THR A 28 16.20 -20.78 -20.07
C THR A 28 17.24 -21.22 -19.04
N LEU A 29 17.54 -20.38 -18.05
CA LEU A 29 18.39 -20.75 -16.93
C LEU A 29 17.90 -22.02 -16.23
N LEU A 30 16.59 -22.13 -15.96
CA LEU A 30 16.00 -23.31 -15.31
C LEU A 30 16.14 -24.60 -16.12
N MET A 31 16.12 -24.52 -17.45
CA MET A 31 16.31 -25.68 -18.33
C MET A 31 17.77 -26.15 -18.35
N ASP A 32 18.71 -25.20 -18.31
CA ASP A 32 20.15 -25.47 -18.44
C ASP A 32 20.82 -25.80 -17.09
N LEU A 33 20.14 -25.58 -15.96
CA LEU A 33 20.69 -25.85 -14.63
C LEU A 33 21.02 -27.35 -14.45
N PRO A 34 22.27 -27.70 -14.11
CA PRO A 34 22.65 -29.08 -13.82
C PRO A 34 21.85 -29.66 -12.65
N LYS A 35 21.57 -30.97 -12.69
CA LYS A 35 20.87 -31.67 -11.60
C LYS A 35 21.50 -31.45 -10.22
N LYS A 36 22.83 -31.32 -10.16
CA LYS A 36 23.58 -31.03 -8.93
C LYS A 36 23.25 -29.62 -8.40
N SER A 37 23.31 -28.60 -9.26
CA SER A 37 22.95 -27.22 -8.90
C SER A 37 21.49 -27.08 -8.47
N LEU A 38 20.56 -27.82 -9.11
CA LEU A 38 19.17 -27.88 -8.66
C LEU A 38 19.04 -28.53 -7.27
N ALA A 39 19.83 -29.57 -6.99
CA ALA A 39 19.85 -30.25 -5.69
C ALA A 39 20.37 -29.35 -4.56
N ASP A 40 21.24 -28.40 -4.88
CA ASP A 40 21.85 -27.46 -3.93
C ASP A 40 20.97 -26.21 -3.68
N LEU A 41 19.83 -26.07 -4.36
CA LEU A 41 18.90 -24.96 -4.14
C LEU A 41 18.26 -25.01 -2.75
N GLU A 42 18.82 -24.25 -1.80
CA GLU A 42 18.25 -24.05 -0.47
C GLU A 42 16.82 -23.49 -0.56
N ASN A 43 15.95 -23.92 0.37
CA ASN A 43 14.55 -23.49 0.48
C ASN A 43 13.61 -23.90 -0.68
N VAL A 44 14.03 -24.82 -1.56
CA VAL A 44 13.14 -25.45 -2.56
C VAL A 44 12.97 -26.92 -2.23
N VAL A 45 11.73 -27.38 -2.06
CA VAL A 45 11.44 -28.81 -1.80
C VAL A 45 11.90 -29.70 -2.97
N ARG A 46 12.39 -30.91 -2.67
CA ARG A 46 12.96 -31.84 -3.66
C ARG A 46 12.06 -32.07 -4.87
N GLN A 47 10.76 -32.21 -4.67
CA GLN A 47 9.80 -32.43 -5.75
C GLN A 47 9.76 -31.25 -6.75
N ARG A 48 9.84 -30.01 -6.26
CA ARG A 48 9.90 -28.82 -7.11
C ARG A 48 11.18 -28.81 -7.95
N ARG A 49 12.33 -29.13 -7.34
CA ARG A 49 13.63 -29.18 -8.03
C ARG A 49 13.61 -30.11 -9.26
N MET A 50 12.95 -31.26 -9.13
CA MET A 50 12.85 -32.24 -10.23
C MET A 50 11.98 -31.76 -11.39
N SER A 51 10.94 -30.96 -11.11
CA SER A 51 10.04 -30.43 -12.13
C SER A 51 10.49 -29.10 -12.77
N MET A 52 11.48 -28.41 -12.18
CA MET A 52 11.86 -27.06 -12.59
C MET A 52 12.30 -26.92 -14.05
N PRO A 53 13.12 -27.83 -14.62
CA PRO A 53 13.47 -27.76 -16.05
C PRO A 53 12.24 -27.88 -16.95
N LEU A 54 11.30 -28.77 -16.62
CA LEU A 54 10.06 -28.94 -17.38
C LEU A 54 9.16 -27.71 -17.27
N THR A 55 9.10 -27.07 -16.10
CA THR A 55 8.39 -25.80 -15.91
C THR A 55 9.02 -24.68 -16.74
N GLY A 56 10.35 -24.63 -16.83
CA GLY A 56 11.08 -23.69 -17.69
C GLY A 56 10.70 -23.87 -19.16
N LEU A 57 10.72 -25.12 -19.66
CA LEU A 57 10.31 -25.45 -21.03
C LEU A 57 8.87 -25.03 -21.31
N LEU A 58 7.95 -25.35 -20.40
CA LEU A 58 6.54 -24.99 -20.55
C LEU A 58 6.34 -23.47 -20.59
N LEU A 59 7.04 -22.73 -19.72
CA LEU A 59 6.95 -21.28 -19.70
C LEU A 59 7.45 -20.68 -21.02
N ASN A 60 8.60 -21.15 -21.54
CA ASN A 60 9.13 -20.71 -22.82
C ASN A 60 8.16 -20.98 -23.97
N GLU A 61 7.63 -22.19 -24.07
CA GLU A 61 6.68 -22.55 -25.13
C GLU A 61 5.40 -21.70 -25.06
N LEU A 62 4.89 -21.44 -23.86
CA LEU A 62 3.73 -20.58 -23.66
C LEU A 62 4.03 -19.13 -24.06
N THR A 63 5.19 -18.59 -23.66
CA THR A 63 5.56 -17.21 -24.01
C THR A 63 5.79 -17.03 -25.50
N ASP A 64 6.35 -18.03 -26.19
CA ASP A 64 6.64 -17.95 -27.62
C ASP A 64 5.35 -17.97 -28.47
N ARG A 65 4.37 -18.77 -28.04
CA ARG A 65 3.03 -18.84 -28.67
C ARG A 65 2.16 -17.63 -28.38
N THR A 66 2.14 -17.16 -27.13
CA THR A 66 1.21 -16.10 -26.69
C THR A 66 1.78 -14.69 -26.83
N LYS A 67 3.10 -14.55 -26.93
CA LYS A 67 3.85 -13.29 -27.11
C LYS A 67 3.39 -12.18 -26.14
N PRO A 68 3.32 -12.44 -24.82
CA PRO A 68 2.86 -11.44 -23.87
C PRO A 68 3.91 -10.34 -23.69
N ALA A 69 3.49 -9.14 -23.32
CA ALA A 69 4.44 -8.09 -22.93
C ALA A 69 5.07 -8.38 -21.55
N THR A 70 4.31 -8.99 -20.65
CA THR A 70 4.69 -9.24 -19.25
C THR A 70 4.15 -10.56 -18.74
N VAL A 71 4.84 -11.14 -17.76
CA VAL A 71 4.39 -12.32 -17.00
C VAL A 71 4.15 -11.91 -15.55
N THR A 72 2.94 -12.16 -15.05
CA THR A 72 2.56 -11.92 -13.65
C THR A 72 2.33 -13.24 -12.93
N PHE A 73 2.96 -13.42 -11.77
CA PHE A 73 2.85 -14.63 -10.98
C PHE A 73 1.70 -14.52 -9.98
N SER A 74 0.91 -15.59 -9.87
CA SER A 74 -0.20 -15.71 -8.91
C SER A 74 0.12 -16.77 -7.87
N ALA A 75 -0.03 -16.44 -6.58
CA ALA A 75 -0.01 -17.42 -5.50
C ALA A 75 -1.33 -18.18 -5.30
N VAL A 76 -2.41 -17.77 -5.98
CA VAL A 76 -3.72 -18.43 -5.93
C VAL A 76 -3.94 -19.27 -7.17
N GLY A 77 -4.65 -20.39 -7.03
CA GLY A 77 -4.87 -21.36 -8.10
C GLY A 77 -6.26 -21.99 -8.08
N VAL A 78 -6.33 -23.26 -8.48
CA VAL A 78 -7.60 -23.98 -8.70
C VAL A 78 -8.46 -24.03 -7.45
N ARG A 79 -7.86 -24.22 -6.26
CA ARG A 79 -8.60 -24.29 -4.99
C ARG A 79 -9.33 -22.98 -4.69
N GLU A 80 -8.63 -21.86 -4.80
CA GLU A 80 -9.23 -20.53 -4.58
C GLU A 80 -10.24 -20.20 -5.68
N GLY A 81 -9.97 -20.58 -6.93
CA GLY A 81 -10.91 -20.45 -8.03
C GLY A 81 -12.20 -21.25 -7.84
N TYR A 82 -12.12 -22.45 -7.25
CA TYR A 82 -13.29 -23.24 -6.88
C TYR A 82 -14.13 -22.51 -5.83
N VAL A 83 -13.52 -21.99 -4.76
CA VAL A 83 -14.23 -21.20 -3.74
C VAL A 83 -14.86 -19.96 -4.36
N TYR A 84 -14.08 -19.20 -5.16
CA TYR A 84 -14.55 -18.00 -5.84
C TYR A 84 -15.76 -18.27 -6.75
N GLY A 85 -15.76 -19.41 -7.46
CA GLY A 85 -16.89 -19.83 -8.31
C GLY A 85 -18.18 -20.15 -7.55
N HIS A 86 -18.11 -20.36 -6.23
CA HIS A 86 -19.26 -20.63 -5.37
C HIS A 86 -19.66 -19.41 -4.52
N MET A 87 -19.00 -18.27 -4.67
CA MET A 87 -19.36 -17.05 -3.96
C MET A 87 -20.63 -16.40 -4.55
N PRO A 88 -21.43 -15.70 -3.73
CA PRO A 88 -22.51 -14.85 -4.21
C PRO A 88 -22.04 -13.81 -5.23
N ARG A 89 -22.84 -13.53 -6.27
CA ARG A 89 -22.45 -12.66 -7.40
C ARG A 89 -22.17 -11.22 -6.99
N ASP A 90 -22.84 -10.73 -5.96
CA ASP A 90 -22.60 -9.43 -5.34
C ASP A 90 -21.20 -9.38 -4.72
N GLN A 91 -20.78 -10.39 -3.97
CA GLN A 91 -19.43 -10.46 -3.40
C GLN A 91 -18.33 -10.60 -4.47
N ILE A 92 -18.63 -11.29 -5.57
CA ILE A 92 -17.73 -11.40 -6.73
C ILE A 92 -17.53 -10.05 -7.42
N ALA A 93 -18.57 -9.21 -7.44
CA ALA A 93 -18.53 -7.88 -8.05
C ALA A 93 -17.77 -6.85 -7.20
N ASP A 94 -17.59 -7.12 -5.91
CA ASP A 94 -16.83 -6.26 -5.01
C ASP A 94 -15.35 -6.20 -5.38
N ASP A 95 -14.74 -5.03 -5.11
CA ASP A 95 -13.32 -4.89 -5.29
C ASP A 95 -12.56 -5.69 -4.20
N PRO A 96 -11.67 -6.62 -4.57
CA PRO A 96 -11.04 -7.53 -3.60
C PRO A 96 -10.13 -6.81 -2.60
N LEU A 97 -9.54 -5.67 -2.98
CA LEU A 97 -8.74 -4.86 -2.04
C LEU A 97 -9.67 -4.12 -1.09
N ALA A 98 -10.75 -3.52 -1.60
CA ALA A 98 -11.70 -2.81 -0.74
C ALA A 98 -12.31 -3.75 0.29
N ALA A 99 -12.80 -4.92 -0.15
CA ALA A 99 -13.34 -5.95 0.73
C ALA A 99 -12.31 -6.41 1.78
N ALA A 100 -11.08 -6.72 1.36
CA ALA A 100 -10.04 -7.17 2.28
C ALA A 100 -9.62 -6.09 3.28
N THR A 101 -9.43 -4.85 2.84
CA THR A 101 -9.06 -3.74 3.75
C THR A 101 -10.18 -3.35 4.69
N SER A 102 -11.45 -3.45 4.26
CA SER A 102 -12.61 -3.20 5.10
C SER A 102 -12.72 -4.26 6.20
N ALA A 103 -12.64 -5.55 5.84
CA ALA A 103 -12.66 -6.65 6.80
C ALA A 103 -11.47 -6.62 7.78
N PHE A 104 -10.28 -6.20 7.30
CA PHE A 104 -9.12 -6.00 8.16
C PHE A 104 -9.34 -4.83 9.12
N ALA A 105 -9.82 -3.69 8.61
CA ALA A 105 -10.06 -2.49 9.41
C ALA A 105 -11.14 -2.73 10.46
N GLU A 106 -12.20 -3.48 10.16
CA GLU A 106 -13.29 -3.82 11.08
C GLU A 106 -12.80 -4.56 12.33
N ARG A 107 -11.74 -5.36 12.19
CA ARG A 107 -11.13 -6.13 13.28
C ARG A 107 -10.16 -5.31 14.12
N GLU A 108 -9.41 -4.41 13.47
CA GLU A 108 -8.23 -3.79 14.08
C GLU A 108 -8.44 -2.31 14.49
N SER A 109 -9.34 -1.59 13.82
CA SER A 109 -9.51 -0.13 13.98
C SER A 109 -10.37 0.25 15.18
N ARG A 110 -10.21 1.49 15.69
CA ARG A 110 -11.07 2.02 16.76
C ARG A 110 -12.48 2.31 16.28
N PHE A 111 -12.56 2.90 15.10
CA PHE A 111 -13.78 3.34 14.46
C PHE A 111 -13.86 2.69 13.09
N ASN A 112 -15.01 2.09 12.80
CA ASN A 112 -15.25 1.39 11.54
C ASN A 112 -15.84 2.35 10.51
N LYS A 113 -15.64 2.04 9.22
CA LYS A 113 -16.22 2.77 8.08
C LYS A 113 -15.87 4.26 8.04
N THR A 114 -14.62 4.61 8.38
CA THR A 114 -14.11 5.99 8.40
C THR A 114 -13.36 6.38 7.13
N ASP A 115 -13.15 5.42 6.22
CA ASP A 115 -12.33 5.52 5.03
C ASP A 115 -12.83 6.58 4.04
N GLU A 116 -14.14 6.62 3.77
CA GLU A 116 -14.74 7.65 2.91
C GLU A 116 -14.68 9.04 3.55
N ALA A 117 -14.94 9.16 4.86
CA ALA A 117 -14.87 10.44 5.58
C ALA A 117 -13.44 11.01 5.59
N LEU A 118 -12.43 10.16 5.83
CA LEU A 118 -11.02 10.53 5.76
C LEU A 118 -10.63 10.96 4.34
N LEU A 119 -11.07 10.22 3.31
CA LEU A 119 -10.78 10.55 1.93
C LEU A 119 -11.42 11.87 1.52
N GLN A 120 -12.67 12.11 1.91
CA GLN A 120 -13.39 13.35 1.67
C GLN A 120 -12.69 14.53 2.32
N TRP A 121 -12.27 14.39 3.59
CA TRP A 121 -11.54 15.43 4.31
C TRP A 121 -10.19 15.77 3.64
N LEU A 122 -9.52 14.77 3.07
CA LEU A 122 -8.25 14.93 2.36
C LEU A 122 -8.39 15.37 0.90
N SER A 123 -9.61 15.40 0.35
CA SER A 123 -9.85 15.71 -1.07
C SER A 123 -9.23 17.01 -1.58
N PRO A 124 -9.08 18.11 -0.79
CA PRO A 124 -8.44 19.33 -1.28
C PRO A 124 -6.95 19.11 -1.63
N VAL A 125 -6.26 18.24 -0.89
CA VAL A 125 -4.81 18.00 -1.08
C VAL A 125 -4.54 16.77 -1.94
N LEU A 126 -5.50 15.88 -2.12
CA LEU A 126 -5.36 14.68 -2.94
C LEU A 126 -5.84 14.91 -4.37
N SER A 127 -5.01 14.54 -5.34
CA SER A 127 -5.45 14.45 -6.74
C SER A 127 -6.06 13.08 -7.00
N VAL A 128 -7.35 13.03 -7.31
CA VAL A 128 -8.02 11.81 -7.78
C VAL A 128 -7.95 11.77 -9.31
N GLU A 129 -6.79 11.36 -9.84
CA GLU A 129 -6.58 11.33 -11.30
C GLU A 129 -7.30 10.14 -11.99
N ASN A 130 -7.59 9.04 -11.27
CA ASN A 130 -8.33 7.90 -11.83
C ASN A 130 -8.88 6.94 -10.73
N ARG A 131 -9.73 5.98 -11.15
CA ARG A 131 -10.35 4.96 -10.27
C ARG A 131 -9.32 4.12 -9.52
N ARG A 132 -8.23 3.69 -10.18
CA ARG A 132 -7.17 2.87 -9.57
C ARG A 132 -6.53 3.59 -8.38
N ARG A 133 -6.30 4.90 -8.49
CA ARG A 133 -5.75 5.70 -7.39
C ARG A 133 -6.74 5.95 -6.27
N ARG A 134 -8.00 6.25 -6.60
CA ARG A 134 -9.06 6.40 -5.59
C ARG A 134 -9.17 5.13 -4.74
N ARG A 135 -9.14 3.97 -5.40
CA ARG A 135 -9.14 2.65 -4.76
C ARG A 135 -7.99 2.48 -3.76
N LEU A 136 -6.76 2.84 -4.12
CA LEU A 136 -5.62 2.78 -3.20
C LEU A 136 -5.74 3.78 -2.05
N GLN A 137 -6.27 4.97 -2.31
CA GLN A 137 -6.49 5.98 -1.26
C GLN A 137 -7.50 5.48 -0.23
N LEU A 138 -8.62 4.89 -0.66
CA LEU A 138 -9.59 4.26 0.23
C LEU A 138 -8.98 3.11 1.03
N ALA A 139 -8.23 2.21 0.37
CA ALA A 139 -7.55 1.11 1.02
C ALA A 139 -6.62 1.61 2.14
N VAL A 140 -5.84 2.67 1.89
CA VAL A 140 -5.00 3.30 2.92
C VAL A 140 -5.85 3.94 4.02
N CYS A 141 -6.95 4.62 3.68
CA CYS A 141 -7.81 5.25 4.69
C CYS A 141 -8.45 4.19 5.60
N ALA A 142 -8.90 3.06 5.05
CA ALA A 142 -9.41 1.92 5.81
C ALA A 142 -8.34 1.34 6.75
N LEU A 143 -7.11 1.15 6.25
CA LEU A 143 -6.00 0.62 7.04
C LEU A 143 -5.36 1.65 7.98
N SER A 144 -5.82 2.91 7.96
CA SER A 144 -5.12 4.01 8.62
C SER A 144 -5.14 3.94 10.14
N ASP A 145 -5.90 3.04 10.79
CA ASP A 145 -5.93 2.94 12.25
C ASP A 145 -5.46 1.60 12.82
N ILE A 146 -4.94 0.69 12.00
CA ILE A 146 -4.71 -0.72 12.36
C ILE A 146 -3.65 -0.99 13.43
N ALA A 147 -2.83 0.00 13.79
CA ALA A 147 -1.78 -0.13 14.80
C ALA A 147 -1.98 0.82 15.99
N TRP A 148 -3.21 1.25 16.24
CA TRP A 148 -3.49 2.21 17.31
C TRP A 148 -3.25 1.65 18.71
N ARG A 149 -3.42 0.33 18.91
CA ARG A 149 -3.24 -0.35 20.22
C ARG A 149 -1.77 -0.57 20.57
N ASP A 150 -0.90 -0.60 19.55
CA ASP A 150 0.50 -0.90 19.76
C ASP A 150 1.24 0.24 20.47
N HIS A 151 2.38 -0.09 21.05
CA HIS A 151 3.24 0.89 21.72
C HIS A 151 3.68 1.99 20.73
N PRO A 152 3.60 3.30 21.09
CA PRO A 152 3.81 4.42 20.18
C PRO A 152 5.07 4.33 19.31
N ASP A 153 6.19 3.89 19.88
CA ASP A 153 7.49 3.77 19.18
C ASP A 153 7.52 2.67 18.11
N TYR A 154 6.62 1.69 18.20
CA TYR A 154 6.59 0.53 17.29
C TYR A 154 5.43 0.57 16.29
N ARG A 155 4.45 1.48 16.47
CA ARG A 155 3.24 1.55 15.61
C ARG A 155 3.57 1.62 14.13
N ALA A 156 4.53 2.46 13.76
CA ALA A 156 4.91 2.62 12.34
C ALA A 156 5.43 1.30 11.77
N SER A 157 6.39 0.66 12.45
CA SER A 157 6.97 -0.61 12.03
C SER A 157 5.92 -1.72 11.95
N PHE A 158 5.09 -1.90 12.99
CA PHE A 158 4.05 -2.92 12.99
C PHE A 158 2.97 -2.69 11.94
N ALA A 159 2.54 -1.44 11.74
CA ALA A 159 1.56 -1.14 10.70
C ALA A 159 2.13 -1.42 9.30
N PHE A 160 3.41 -1.12 9.07
CA PHE A 160 4.10 -1.44 7.82
C PHE A 160 4.22 -2.96 7.62
N ASP A 161 4.75 -3.69 8.60
CA ASP A 161 4.95 -5.14 8.52
C ASP A 161 3.60 -5.86 8.30
N ARG A 162 2.55 -5.51 9.07
CA ARG A 162 1.19 -6.03 8.86
C ARG A 162 0.66 -5.72 7.46
N THR A 163 0.86 -4.51 6.94
CA THR A 163 0.34 -4.13 5.62
C THR A 163 1.08 -4.83 4.47
N ILE A 164 2.41 -4.95 4.58
CA ILE A 164 3.22 -5.54 3.51
C ILE A 164 3.02 -7.06 3.44
N GLU A 165 2.89 -7.73 4.59
CA GLU A 165 2.78 -9.19 4.70
C GLU A 165 1.36 -9.72 4.51
N TYR A 166 0.32 -8.91 4.80
CA TYR A 166 -1.06 -9.37 4.70
C TYR A 166 -1.43 -9.70 3.23
N PRO A 167 -2.16 -10.81 2.97
CA PRO A 167 -2.44 -11.30 1.62
C PRO A 167 -3.55 -10.49 0.93
N PHE A 168 -3.34 -9.18 0.73
CA PHE A 168 -4.19 -8.36 -0.12
C PHE A 168 -4.09 -8.80 -1.58
N PHE A 169 -5.24 -9.10 -2.18
CA PHE A 169 -5.37 -9.49 -3.58
C PHE A 169 -5.78 -8.31 -4.48
N GLY A 170 -5.56 -8.46 -5.79
CA GLY A 170 -5.91 -7.42 -6.77
C GLY A 170 -5.02 -6.19 -6.69
N ILE A 171 -3.79 -6.32 -6.17
CA ILE A 171 -2.77 -5.27 -6.18
C ILE A 171 -1.45 -5.84 -6.69
N ASP A 172 -0.69 -5.02 -7.40
CA ASP A 172 0.70 -5.32 -7.71
C ASP A 172 1.63 -4.95 -6.54
N HIS A 173 2.91 -5.27 -6.68
CA HIS A 173 3.93 -4.95 -5.68
C HIS A 173 4.14 -3.46 -5.45
N MET A 174 3.90 -2.64 -6.46
CA MET A 174 4.10 -1.19 -6.40
C MET A 174 2.96 -0.54 -5.62
N GLU A 175 1.75 -1.06 -5.80
CA GLU A 175 0.57 -0.71 -5.02
C GLU A 175 0.72 -1.17 -3.57
N ARG A 176 1.18 -2.40 -3.33
CA ARG A 176 1.49 -2.91 -1.99
C ARG A 176 2.51 -2.02 -1.27
N ALA A 177 3.60 -1.70 -1.96
CA ALA A 177 4.64 -0.78 -1.49
C ALA A 177 4.08 0.60 -1.16
N PHE A 178 3.21 1.14 -2.01
CA PHE A 178 2.57 2.43 -1.81
C PHE A 178 1.69 2.44 -0.56
N ILE A 179 0.84 1.43 -0.37
CA ILE A 179 -0.05 1.33 0.79
C ILE A 179 0.80 1.22 2.07
N ALA A 180 1.76 0.29 2.12
CA ALA A 180 2.59 0.06 3.30
C ALA A 180 3.43 1.30 3.68
N LEU A 181 4.07 1.96 2.71
CA LEU A 181 4.80 3.21 2.96
C LEU A 181 3.85 4.30 3.49
N THR A 182 2.66 4.44 2.92
CA THR A 182 1.73 5.48 3.35
C THR A 182 1.28 5.29 4.80
N ILE A 183 0.97 4.05 5.18
CA ILE A 183 0.62 3.67 6.55
C ILE A 183 1.80 3.91 7.51
N TYR A 184 3.02 3.58 7.11
CA TYR A 184 4.24 3.86 7.87
C TYR A 184 4.38 5.36 8.19
N LEU A 185 4.18 6.21 7.18
CA LEU A 185 4.26 7.67 7.30
C LEU A 185 3.15 8.25 8.18
N ARG A 186 1.94 7.69 8.10
CA ARG A 186 0.82 8.05 8.99
C ARG A 186 1.19 7.88 10.46
N TYR A 187 1.88 6.80 10.81
CA TYR A 187 2.31 6.53 12.19
C TYR A 187 3.59 7.28 12.59
N GLY A 188 4.16 8.08 11.69
CA GLY A 188 5.24 9.01 11.99
C GLY A 188 6.62 8.56 11.58
N GLY A 189 6.74 7.46 10.84
CA GLY A 189 7.97 7.08 10.16
C GLY A 189 8.38 8.08 9.07
N LYS A 190 9.53 7.85 8.45
CA LYS A 190 10.08 8.67 7.37
C LYS A 190 10.41 7.78 6.16
N PRO A 191 10.30 8.29 4.91
CA PRO A 191 10.64 7.49 3.73
C PRO A 191 12.12 7.09 3.67
N SER A 192 12.98 7.86 4.34
CA SER A 192 14.42 7.62 4.43
C SER A 192 14.81 6.56 5.46
N ASP A 193 13.87 6.07 6.28
CA ASP A 193 14.18 5.10 7.32
C ASP A 193 14.62 3.77 6.67
N LYS A 194 15.70 3.17 7.17
CA LYS A 194 16.29 1.92 6.62
C LYS A 194 15.25 0.80 6.46
N ARG A 195 14.26 0.76 7.35
CA ARG A 195 13.16 -0.21 7.33
C ARG A 195 12.33 -0.15 6.06
N VAL A 196 12.11 1.02 5.48
CA VAL A 196 11.20 1.19 4.32
C VAL A 196 11.93 1.64 3.05
N SER A 197 13.19 2.06 3.17
CA SER A 197 13.97 2.56 2.04
C SER A 197 14.13 1.54 0.91
N HIS A 198 14.23 0.25 1.24
CA HIS A 198 14.31 -0.83 0.26
C HIS A 198 13.01 -0.95 -0.57
N ILE A 199 11.83 -0.83 0.05
CA ILE A 199 10.54 -0.76 -0.65
C ILE A 199 10.41 0.54 -1.44
N GLY A 200 10.98 1.64 -0.94
CA GLY A 200 11.03 2.92 -1.64
C GLY A 200 11.62 2.81 -3.06
N SER A 201 12.52 1.85 -3.30
CA SER A 201 13.10 1.59 -4.64
C SER A 201 12.07 1.12 -5.68
N LEU A 202 10.97 0.52 -5.25
CA LEU A 202 9.84 0.16 -6.11
C LEU A 202 9.09 1.41 -6.58
N LEU A 203 9.03 2.44 -5.75
CA LEU A 203 8.16 3.59 -6.00
C LEU A 203 8.87 4.69 -6.77
N SER A 204 8.21 5.21 -7.82
CA SER A 204 8.65 6.45 -8.45
C SER A 204 8.65 7.62 -7.44
N LYS A 205 9.47 8.64 -7.67
CA LYS A 205 9.47 9.88 -6.86
C LYS A 205 8.08 10.51 -6.74
N ARG A 206 7.24 10.39 -7.78
CA ARG A 206 5.84 10.84 -7.76
C ARG A 206 4.95 9.96 -6.88
N ALA A 207 5.17 8.64 -6.85
CA ALA A 207 4.45 7.74 -5.94
C ALA A 207 4.83 8.00 -4.47
N ILE A 208 6.12 8.18 -4.17
CA ILE A 208 6.59 8.52 -2.82
C ILE A 208 5.95 9.84 -2.34
N ARG A 209 5.99 10.90 -3.15
CA ARG A 209 5.36 12.19 -2.80
C ARG A 209 3.85 12.07 -2.50
N ARG A 210 3.15 11.21 -3.25
CA ARG A 210 1.73 10.92 -3.02
C ARG A 210 1.52 10.17 -1.71
N ALA A 211 2.38 9.21 -1.39
CA ALA A 211 2.37 8.50 -0.11
C ALA A 211 2.65 9.45 1.06
N GLU A 212 3.58 10.39 0.90
CA GLU A 212 3.84 11.44 1.90
C GLU A 212 2.64 12.35 2.10
N THR A 213 2.02 12.83 1.02
CA THR A 213 0.83 13.69 1.10
C THR A 213 -0.31 12.98 1.83
N LEU A 214 -0.62 11.74 1.44
CA LEU A 214 -1.68 10.95 2.05
C LEU A 214 -1.37 10.57 3.51
N GLY A 215 -0.15 10.09 3.78
CA GLY A 215 0.28 9.68 5.12
C GLY A 215 0.34 10.84 6.11
N PHE A 216 0.93 11.97 5.71
CA PHE A 216 0.95 13.17 6.56
C PHE A 216 -0.44 13.81 6.71
N GLY A 217 -1.26 13.75 5.67
CA GLY A 217 -2.67 14.16 5.74
C GLY A 217 -3.46 13.33 6.76
N LEU A 218 -3.37 12.01 6.69
CA LEU A 218 -3.98 11.11 7.67
C LEU A 218 -3.45 11.40 9.07
N ARG A 219 -2.12 11.57 9.23
CA ARG A 219 -1.52 11.90 10.53
C ARG A 219 -2.10 13.20 11.12
N LEU A 220 -2.33 14.21 10.28
CA LEU A 220 -2.98 15.46 10.69
C LEU A 220 -4.45 15.21 11.07
N ALA A 221 -5.20 14.49 10.25
CA ALA A 221 -6.60 14.13 10.52
C ALA A 221 -6.75 13.42 11.87
N TYR A 222 -5.89 12.45 12.19
CA TYR A 222 -5.89 11.74 13.47
C TYR A 222 -5.46 12.62 14.65
N ARG A 223 -4.60 13.61 14.44
CA ARG A 223 -4.23 14.57 15.50
C ARG A 223 -5.38 15.50 15.87
N ILE A 224 -6.22 15.85 14.90
CA ILE A 224 -7.38 16.72 15.11
C ILE A 224 -8.54 15.91 15.72
N SER A 225 -8.86 14.76 15.12
CA SER A 225 -10.08 14.01 15.44
C SER A 225 -9.90 12.93 16.51
N GLY A 226 -8.66 12.57 16.84
CA GLY A 226 -8.39 11.35 17.61
C GLY A 226 -8.83 10.07 16.90
N GLY A 227 -9.21 10.13 15.62
CA GLY A 227 -9.83 9.04 14.85
C GLY A 227 -11.35 9.06 14.83
N ASN A 228 -12.02 9.96 15.56
CA ASN A 228 -13.47 10.07 15.59
C ASN A 228 -14.00 10.84 14.35
N PRO A 229 -14.83 10.23 13.49
CA PRO A 229 -15.37 10.90 12.30
C PRO A 229 -16.14 12.19 12.62
N GLY A 230 -16.95 12.20 13.68
CA GLY A 230 -17.74 13.38 14.04
C GLY A 230 -16.90 14.56 14.50
N LEU A 231 -15.68 14.32 15.03
CA LEU A 231 -14.71 15.40 15.31
C LEU A 231 -13.97 15.83 14.05
N LEU A 232 -13.72 14.91 13.12
CA LEU A 232 -13.08 15.22 11.84
C LEU A 232 -13.96 16.16 11.00
N GLU A 233 -15.27 15.90 10.95
CA GLU A 233 -16.27 16.68 10.21
C GLU A 233 -16.37 18.15 10.67
N GLN A 234 -15.98 18.45 11.92
CA GLN A 234 -15.94 19.81 12.45
C GLN A 234 -14.67 20.58 12.02
N SER A 235 -13.80 19.94 11.25
CA SER A 235 -12.58 20.54 10.69
C SER A 235 -12.55 20.37 9.18
N ARG A 236 -11.81 21.22 8.49
CA ARG A 236 -11.63 21.07 7.04
C ARG A 236 -10.33 21.67 6.54
N LEU A 237 -9.85 21.11 5.44
CA LEU A 237 -8.79 21.70 4.63
C LEU A 237 -9.43 22.56 3.53
N GLU A 238 -8.85 23.71 3.25
CA GLU A 238 -9.27 24.55 2.12
C GLU A 238 -8.04 25.02 1.35
N ILE A 239 -8.11 25.03 0.02
CA ILE A 239 -7.11 25.70 -0.81
C ILE A 239 -7.70 27.03 -1.29
N LYS A 240 -7.06 28.13 -0.91
CA LYS A 240 -7.39 29.50 -1.32
C LYS A 240 -6.10 30.24 -1.66
N ASP A 241 -6.09 30.97 -2.77
CA ASP A 241 -4.95 31.79 -3.20
C ASP A 241 -3.60 31.04 -3.24
N ASP A 242 -3.62 29.78 -3.71
CA ASP A 242 -2.46 28.88 -3.75
C ASP A 242 -1.84 28.55 -2.36
N GLN A 243 -2.64 28.72 -1.31
CA GLN A 243 -2.31 28.37 0.06
C GLN A 243 -3.28 27.30 0.58
N LEU A 244 -2.74 26.33 1.32
CA LEU A 244 -3.54 25.39 2.08
C LEU A 244 -3.81 25.98 3.46
N SER A 245 -5.08 26.12 3.83
CA SER A 245 -5.54 26.57 5.14
C SER A 245 -6.20 25.43 5.91
N LEU A 246 -6.11 25.47 7.23
CA LEU A 246 -6.74 24.49 8.12
C LEU A 246 -7.75 25.18 9.03
N ILE A 247 -8.99 24.71 8.99
CA ILE A 247 -10.06 25.23 9.82
C ILE A 247 -10.38 24.18 10.88
N LEU A 248 -10.22 24.57 12.15
CA LEU A 248 -10.45 23.75 13.33
C LEU A 248 -11.84 24.04 13.94
N PRO A 249 -12.40 23.12 14.73
CA PRO A 249 -13.60 23.42 15.53
C PRO A 249 -13.37 24.62 16.45
N GLY A 250 -14.38 25.47 16.63
CA GLY A 250 -14.35 26.57 17.59
C GLY A 250 -14.46 26.07 19.03
N GLY A 251 -13.83 26.77 19.98
CA GLY A 251 -14.02 26.49 21.42
C GLY A 251 -12.73 26.26 22.24
N GLY A 252 -11.56 26.67 21.73
CA GLY A 252 -10.39 26.87 22.59
C GLY A 252 -9.57 25.63 22.94
N ALA A 253 -8.99 24.96 21.94
CA ALA A 253 -7.95 23.95 22.16
C ALA A 253 -6.53 24.52 21.92
N ALA A 254 -6.20 25.66 22.54
CA ALA A 254 -4.89 26.33 22.45
C ALA A 254 -3.65 25.40 22.61
N PRO A 255 -3.65 24.36 23.48
CA PRO A 255 -2.48 23.47 23.64
C PRO A 255 -2.23 22.50 22.47
N MET A 256 -3.20 22.28 21.57
CA MET A 256 -3.06 21.37 20.42
C MET A 256 -2.39 22.03 19.20
N HIS A 257 -2.22 23.36 19.21
CA HIS A 257 -1.80 24.10 18.02
C HIS A 257 -0.40 23.74 17.53
N GLU A 258 0.60 23.53 18.39
CA GLU A 258 1.98 23.36 17.91
C GLU A 258 2.22 22.00 17.24
N ARG A 259 1.64 20.92 17.79
CA ARG A 259 1.70 19.58 17.17
C ARG A 259 0.85 19.54 15.90
N VAL A 260 -0.30 20.19 15.88
CA VAL A 260 -1.14 20.30 14.67
C VAL A 260 -0.42 21.11 13.61
N ALA A 261 0.12 22.29 13.94
CA ALA A 261 0.88 23.16 13.05
C ALA A 261 2.07 22.45 12.41
N ARG A 262 2.90 21.74 13.19
CA ARG A 262 4.00 20.93 12.63
C ARG A 262 3.54 19.85 11.66
N SER A 263 2.37 19.25 11.88
CA SER A 263 1.84 18.22 10.97
C SER A 263 1.26 18.83 9.71
N PHE A 264 0.62 19.99 9.86
CA PHE A 264 0.09 20.77 8.77
C PHE A 264 1.20 21.30 7.86
N GLU A 265 2.28 21.81 8.44
CA GLU A 265 3.47 22.22 7.69
C GLU A 265 4.06 21.06 6.88
N ARG A 266 4.20 19.87 7.48
CA ARG A 266 4.69 18.67 6.77
C ARG A 266 3.77 18.26 5.62
N LEU A 267 2.46 18.37 5.78
CA LEU A 267 1.51 18.14 4.70
C LEU A 267 1.72 19.16 3.55
N CYS A 268 1.85 20.44 3.88
CA CYS A 268 2.12 21.51 2.90
C CYS A 268 3.41 21.26 2.13
N GLN A 269 4.49 20.90 2.82
CA GLN A 269 5.80 20.56 2.23
C GLN A 269 5.70 19.36 1.29
N ALA A 270 5.04 18.26 1.71
CA ALA A 270 4.85 17.08 0.88
C ALA A 270 4.04 17.39 -0.38
N ARG A 271 2.96 18.17 -0.23
CA ARG A 271 2.09 18.55 -1.35
C ARG A 271 2.70 19.60 -2.26
N LYS A 272 3.74 20.31 -1.80
CA LYS A 272 4.35 21.49 -2.43
C LYS A 272 3.34 22.64 -2.61
N ILE A 273 2.64 22.97 -1.54
CA ILE A 273 1.71 24.11 -1.48
C ILE A 273 2.12 25.03 -0.33
N LYS A 274 1.86 26.34 -0.47
CA LYS A 274 2.16 27.31 0.59
C LYS A 274 1.26 27.03 1.80
N MET A 275 1.81 27.19 3.00
CA MET A 275 1.05 27.08 4.24
C MET A 275 0.27 28.38 4.46
N GLY A 276 -1.05 28.27 4.50
CA GLY A 276 -1.97 29.32 4.90
C GLY A 276 -2.29 29.28 6.40
N PRO A 277 -3.24 30.11 6.87
CA PRO A 277 -3.57 30.20 8.28
C PRO A 277 -4.25 28.94 8.83
N ILE A 278 -4.05 28.73 10.13
CA ILE A 278 -4.86 27.80 10.94
C ILE A 278 -5.86 28.66 11.72
N THR A 279 -7.15 28.49 11.46
CA THR A 279 -8.23 29.29 12.07
C THR A 279 -9.25 28.41 12.76
N GLU A 280 -9.98 28.95 13.74
CA GLU A 280 -11.16 28.29 14.31
C GLU A 280 -12.42 28.65 13.51
N ALA A 281 -13.36 27.71 13.39
CA ALA A 281 -14.69 27.97 12.88
C ALA A 281 -15.42 28.97 13.79
N LYS A 282 -16.14 29.91 13.19
CA LYS A 282 -17.01 30.85 13.89
C LYS A 282 -18.26 30.18 14.42
#